data_AF-A0A1J4J9K3-F1
#
_entry.id   AF-A0A1J4J9K3-F1
#
_cell.length_a   1.000
_cell.length_b   1.000
_cell.length_c   1.000
_cell.angle_alpha   90.00
_cell.angle_beta   90.00
_cell.angle_gamma   90.00
#
_symmetry.space_group_name_H-M   'P 1'
#
loop_
_entity.id
_entity.type
_entity.pdbx_description
1 polymer ?
#
loop_
_entity_poly.entity_id
_entity_poly.type
_entity_poly.pdbx_seq_one_letter_code
_entity_poly.pdbx_strand_id
1 'polypeptide(L)'
;MTFYHESQSTQTFDLNYQNESRIHNSSRIYNQRQDVQQIRKKLYEFVPDDEYWETLSSFIFGLCSKERFAEVMNLYLETNEARNLHNDLIRAILFNAHYSVTPPPGITVSRKPKNEQHRQNIICKHLKPNYSKSMHVADIRCIPAIGNLTEIIKNILSKAKNKDLIIDPNCSNLIYQKLVAYVTNILKKAISLSVRDFKKYEDINITPEQISHVLINDEITEKVISPRVLAKFSMISNFRELD
;
A
#
# COMPACT_ATOMS: atom_id res chain seq x y z
N MET A 1 -1.74 -2.48 -55.53
CA MET A 1 -2.16 -1.43 -54.58
C MET A 1 -2.01 -1.98 -53.17
N THR A 2 -0.97 -1.56 -52.46
CA THR A 2 -0.67 -1.95 -51.08
C THR A 2 -0.92 -0.75 -50.19
N PHE A 3 -1.91 -0.86 -49.31
CA PHE A 3 -2.21 0.15 -48.30
C PHE A 3 -1.23 -0.01 -47.14
N TYR A 4 -0.27 0.89 -47.03
CA TYR A 4 0.49 1.11 -45.79
C TYR A 4 -0.38 1.97 -44.86
N HIS A 5 -0.80 1.40 -43.73
CA HIS A 5 -1.28 2.20 -42.61
C HIS A 5 -0.06 2.57 -41.74
N GLU A 6 0.38 3.82 -41.83
CA GLU A 6 1.25 4.41 -40.82
C GLU A 6 0.49 4.43 -39.49
N SER A 7 1.04 3.75 -38.48
CA SER A 7 0.60 3.90 -37.10
C SER A 7 1.15 5.24 -36.58
N GLN A 8 0.25 6.19 -36.31
CA GLN A 8 0.63 7.40 -35.59
C GLN A 8 0.89 7.03 -34.13
N SER A 9 2.16 6.99 -33.76
CA SER A 9 2.62 6.96 -32.38
C SER A 9 2.22 8.26 -31.69
N THR A 10 1.21 8.21 -30.84
CA THR A 10 0.79 9.33 -29.99
C THR A 10 1.93 9.66 -29.02
N GLN A 11 2.66 10.73 -29.31
CA GLN A 11 3.70 11.27 -28.45
C GLN A 11 3.08 11.69 -27.10
N THR A 12 3.63 11.17 -26.01
CA THR A 12 3.29 11.49 -24.63
C THR A 12 3.78 12.89 -24.29
N PHE A 13 3.00 13.91 -24.59
CA PHE A 13 3.06 15.22 -23.93
C PHE A 13 1.84 15.34 -22.99
N ASP A 14 2.06 15.87 -21.79
CA ASP A 14 1.12 16.04 -20.67
C ASP A 14 0.96 14.89 -19.64
N LEU A 15 2.08 14.40 -19.09
CA LEU A 15 2.09 13.46 -17.95
C LEU A 15 1.89 14.13 -16.56
N ASN A 16 2.21 15.42 -16.40
CA ASN A 16 2.17 16.06 -15.08
C ASN A 16 0.75 16.44 -14.61
N TYR A 17 -0.12 16.95 -15.49
CA TYR A 17 -1.49 17.31 -15.12
C TYR A 17 -2.40 16.09 -14.86
N GLN A 18 -2.12 14.97 -15.53
CA GLN A 18 -2.86 13.72 -15.32
C GLN A 18 -2.46 13.01 -14.02
N ASN A 19 -1.24 13.21 -13.52
CA ASN A 19 -0.78 12.59 -12.27
C ASN A 19 -1.37 13.27 -11.04
N GLU A 20 -1.43 14.60 -10.98
CA GLU A 20 -2.04 15.32 -9.84
C GLU A 20 -3.54 15.03 -9.69
N SER A 21 -4.27 14.93 -10.80
CA SER A 21 -5.70 14.59 -10.83
C SER A 21 -5.99 13.11 -10.52
N ARG A 22 -5.05 12.20 -10.82
CA ARG A 22 -5.10 10.79 -10.38
C ARG A 22 -4.87 10.64 -8.87
N ILE A 23 -3.98 11.44 -8.29
CA ILE A 23 -3.65 11.40 -6.85
C ILE A 23 -4.79 11.98 -6.01
N HIS A 24 -5.45 13.05 -6.45
CA HIS A 24 -6.59 13.59 -5.70
C HIS A 24 -7.81 12.66 -5.70
N ASN A 25 -7.99 11.85 -6.76
CA ASN A 25 -9.06 10.87 -6.85
C ASN A 25 -8.75 9.52 -6.20
N SER A 26 -7.48 9.18 -5.94
CA SER A 26 -7.12 7.85 -5.42
C SER A 26 -7.80 7.57 -4.07
N SER A 27 -7.80 8.54 -3.15
CA SER A 27 -8.52 8.42 -1.86
C SER A 27 -10.04 8.31 -2.03
N ARG A 28 -10.63 8.95 -3.05
CA ARG A 28 -12.07 8.84 -3.37
C ARG A 28 -12.44 7.49 -3.95
N ILE A 29 -11.55 6.87 -4.72
CA ILE A 29 -11.77 5.55 -5.34
C ILE A 29 -12.02 4.50 -4.26
N TYR A 30 -11.23 4.48 -3.17
CA TYR A 30 -11.39 3.49 -2.07
C TYR A 30 -12.62 3.75 -1.17
N ASN A 31 -13.10 5.00 -1.13
CA ASN A 31 -14.26 5.39 -0.34
C ASN A 31 -15.61 5.04 -1.01
N GLN A 32 -15.61 4.80 -2.32
CA GLN A 32 -16.83 4.49 -3.07
C GLN A 32 -16.93 2.99 -3.36
N ARG A 33 -18.03 2.38 -2.92
CA ARG A 33 -18.38 1.01 -3.30
C ARG A 33 -18.97 1.03 -4.71
N GLN A 34 -18.47 0.17 -5.60
CA GLN A 34 -19.10 0.01 -6.91
C GLN A 34 -20.46 -0.65 -6.76
N ASP A 35 -21.46 -0.16 -7.51
CA ASP A 35 -22.83 -0.64 -7.43
C ASP A 35 -23.02 -1.96 -8.21
N VAL A 36 -22.65 -3.05 -7.55
CA VAL A 36 -22.80 -4.42 -8.08
C VAL A 36 -24.27 -4.75 -8.37
N GLN A 37 -25.23 -4.18 -7.61
CA GLN A 37 -26.65 -4.46 -7.81
C GLN A 37 -27.16 -3.86 -9.11
N GLN A 38 -26.74 -2.64 -9.45
CA GLN A 38 -27.08 -2.04 -10.74
C GLN A 38 -26.49 -2.82 -11.92
N ILE A 39 -25.21 -3.21 -11.84
CA ILE A 39 -24.57 -4.00 -12.91
C ILE A 39 -25.25 -5.36 -13.05
N ARG A 40 -25.54 -6.03 -11.92
CA ARG A 40 -26.28 -7.30 -11.92
C ARG A 40 -27.65 -7.15 -12.56
N LYS A 41 -28.41 -6.11 -12.21
CA LYS A 41 -29.74 -5.88 -12.77
C LYS A 41 -29.69 -5.71 -14.29
N LYS A 42 -28.75 -4.91 -14.80
CA LYS A 42 -28.52 -4.75 -16.24
C LYS A 42 -28.15 -6.07 -16.91
N LEU A 43 -27.24 -6.84 -16.30
CA LEU A 43 -26.85 -8.14 -16.86
C LEU A 43 -28.00 -9.15 -16.85
N TYR A 44 -28.87 -9.11 -15.84
CA TYR A 44 -30.06 -9.96 -15.72
C TYR A 44 -31.08 -9.71 -16.85
N GLU A 45 -31.12 -8.49 -17.41
CA GLU A 45 -31.94 -8.18 -18.58
C GLU A 45 -31.47 -8.94 -19.84
N PHE A 46 -30.18 -9.29 -19.93
CA PHE A 46 -29.62 -10.08 -21.02
C PHE A 46 -29.57 -11.58 -20.70
N VAL A 47 -29.36 -11.94 -19.43
CA VAL A 47 -29.21 -13.31 -18.97
C VAL A 47 -30.14 -13.56 -17.78
N PRO A 48 -31.43 -13.85 -18.05
CA PRO A 48 -32.41 -14.12 -17.00
C PRO A 48 -32.26 -15.53 -16.40
N ASP A 49 -31.60 -16.45 -17.11
CA ASP A 49 -31.49 -17.86 -16.71
C ASP A 49 -30.69 -18.06 -15.42
N ASP A 50 -31.28 -18.80 -14.48
CA ASP A 50 -30.70 -19.04 -13.16
C ASP A 50 -29.45 -19.92 -13.21
N GLU A 51 -29.34 -20.83 -14.20
CA GLU A 51 -28.18 -21.72 -14.36
C GLU A 51 -26.87 -20.93 -14.51
N TYR A 52 -26.92 -19.79 -15.21
CA TYR A 52 -25.79 -18.88 -15.33
C TYR A 52 -25.34 -18.35 -13.96
N TRP A 53 -26.30 -17.86 -13.16
CA TRP A 53 -26.04 -17.24 -11.87
C TRP A 53 -25.55 -18.26 -10.83
N GLU A 54 -26.11 -19.46 -10.84
CA GLU A 54 -25.67 -20.58 -10.01
C GLU A 54 -24.25 -21.02 -10.36
N THR A 55 -23.94 -21.13 -11.65
CA THR A 55 -22.60 -21.50 -12.11
C THR A 55 -21.58 -20.41 -11.77
N LEU A 56 -21.94 -19.14 -11.95
CA LEU A 56 -21.10 -18.00 -11.57
C LEU A 56 -20.79 -18.00 -10.07
N SER A 57 -21.81 -18.18 -9.24
CA SER A 57 -21.64 -18.29 -7.78
C SER A 57 -20.73 -19.47 -7.41
N SER A 58 -21.01 -20.64 -7.98
CA SER A 58 -20.24 -21.87 -7.74
C SER A 58 -18.77 -21.71 -8.15
N PHE A 59 -18.50 -21.00 -9.25
CA PHE A 59 -17.14 -20.71 -9.70
C PHE A 59 -16.41 -19.77 -8.75
N ILE A 60 -17.06 -18.71 -8.24
CA ILE A 60 -16.47 -17.79 -7.27
C ILE A 60 -16.11 -18.51 -5.96
N PHE A 61 -16.92 -19.47 -5.53
CA PHE A 61 -16.65 -20.29 -4.34
C PHE A 61 -15.69 -21.47 -4.60
N GLY A 62 -15.18 -21.64 -5.83
CA GLY A 62 -14.27 -22.73 -6.19
C GLY A 62 -14.92 -24.11 -6.26
N LEU A 63 -16.25 -24.18 -6.37
CA LEU A 63 -17.05 -25.41 -6.46
C LEU A 63 -17.30 -25.84 -7.93
N CYS A 64 -16.94 -25.01 -8.90
CA CYS A 64 -17.09 -25.28 -10.33
C CYS A 64 -15.73 -25.38 -11.02
N SER A 65 -15.58 -26.32 -11.96
CA SER A 65 -14.39 -26.38 -12.80
C SER A 65 -14.34 -25.22 -13.79
N LYS A 66 -13.13 -24.91 -14.27
CA LYS A 66 -12.92 -23.82 -15.23
C LYS A 66 -13.57 -24.12 -16.59
N GLU A 67 -13.55 -25.38 -17.00
CA GLU A 67 -14.12 -25.84 -18.27
C GLU A 67 -15.64 -25.63 -18.26
N ARG A 68 -16.31 -26.10 -17.19
CA ARG A 68 -17.75 -25.94 -17.03
C ARG A 68 -18.16 -24.47 -16.97
N PHE A 69 -17.39 -23.65 -16.27
CA PHE A 69 -17.62 -22.22 -16.22
C PHE A 69 -17.52 -21.59 -17.63
N ALA A 70 -16.46 -21.91 -18.38
CA ALA A 70 -16.27 -21.39 -19.74
C ALA A 70 -17.39 -21.81 -20.70
N GLU A 71 -17.87 -23.05 -20.61
CA GLU A 71 -19.02 -23.54 -21.39
C GLU A 71 -20.28 -22.71 -21.12
N VAL A 72 -20.64 -22.54 -19.84
CA VAL A 72 -21.84 -21.78 -19.45
C VAL A 72 -21.69 -20.30 -19.82
N MET A 73 -20.50 -19.70 -19.65
CA MET A 73 -20.28 -18.31 -20.08
C MET A 73 -20.44 -18.16 -21.59
N ASN A 74 -19.95 -19.11 -22.40
CA ASN A 74 -20.11 -19.06 -23.85
C ASN A 74 -21.56 -19.25 -24.30
N LEU A 75 -22.33 -20.07 -23.57
CA LEU A 75 -23.73 -20.34 -23.86
C LEU A 75 -24.62 -19.12 -23.57
N TYR A 76 -24.43 -18.49 -22.41
CA TYR A 76 -25.35 -17.44 -21.94
C TYR A 76 -24.88 -16.01 -22.26
N LEU A 77 -23.58 -15.77 -22.46
CA LEU A 77 -23.05 -14.45 -22.83
C LEU A 77 -22.87 -14.33 -24.35
N GLU A 78 -23.98 -14.40 -25.09
CA GLU A 78 -23.99 -14.37 -26.55
C GLU A 78 -23.56 -13.01 -27.12
N THR A 79 -23.98 -11.92 -26.46
CA THR A 79 -23.71 -10.55 -26.93
C THR A 79 -22.43 -9.98 -26.32
N ASN A 80 -21.74 -9.12 -27.08
CA ASN A 80 -20.58 -8.39 -26.56
C ASN A 80 -20.95 -7.50 -25.35
N GLU A 81 -22.17 -6.98 -25.32
CA GLU A 81 -22.67 -6.18 -24.22
C GLU A 81 -22.83 -6.99 -22.93
N ALA A 82 -23.42 -8.19 -23.02
CA ALA A 82 -23.52 -9.11 -21.88
C ALA A 82 -22.13 -9.52 -21.37
N ARG A 83 -21.17 -9.79 -22.27
CA ARG A 83 -19.77 -10.08 -21.88
C ARG A 83 -19.10 -8.91 -21.18
N ASN A 84 -19.31 -7.69 -21.67
CA ASN A 84 -18.77 -6.49 -21.03
C ASN A 84 -19.38 -6.29 -19.64
N LEU A 85 -20.70 -6.41 -19.51
CA LEU A 85 -21.40 -6.33 -18.23
C LEU A 85 -20.95 -7.41 -17.24
N HIS A 86 -20.74 -8.66 -17.70
CA HIS A 86 -20.15 -9.72 -16.88
C HIS A 86 -18.75 -9.35 -16.38
N ASN A 87 -17.87 -8.88 -17.27
CA ASN A 87 -16.53 -8.47 -16.89
C ASN A 87 -16.54 -7.31 -15.89
N ASP A 88 -17.43 -6.34 -16.09
CA ASP A 88 -17.61 -5.23 -15.17
C ASP A 88 -18.17 -5.69 -13.82
N LEU A 89 -19.07 -6.68 -13.82
CA LEU A 89 -19.57 -7.30 -12.60
C LEU A 89 -18.44 -7.97 -11.81
N ILE A 90 -17.60 -8.78 -12.46
CA ILE A 90 -16.45 -9.43 -11.83
C ILE A 90 -15.47 -8.39 -11.29
N ARG A 91 -15.14 -7.37 -12.09
CA ARG A 91 -14.25 -6.27 -11.65
C ARG A 91 -14.83 -5.53 -10.45
N ALA A 92 -16.14 -5.26 -10.43
CA ALA A 92 -16.80 -4.58 -9.32
C ALA A 92 -16.84 -5.42 -8.06
N ILE A 93 -17.06 -6.73 -8.17
CA ILE A 93 -16.99 -7.66 -7.03
C ILE A 93 -15.57 -7.67 -6.45
N LEU A 94 -14.56 -7.89 -7.29
CA LEU A 94 -13.15 -7.90 -6.87
C LEU A 94 -12.75 -6.56 -6.26
N PHE A 95 -13.15 -5.45 -6.88
CA PHE A 95 -12.86 -4.13 -6.36
C PHE A 95 -13.48 -3.93 -4.98
N ASN A 96 -14.76 -4.27 -4.82
CA ASN A 96 -15.43 -4.13 -3.54
C ASN A 96 -14.89 -5.05 -2.45
N ALA A 97 -14.40 -6.23 -2.81
CA ALA A 97 -13.81 -7.17 -1.87
C ALA A 97 -12.42 -6.72 -1.38
N HIS A 98 -11.60 -6.14 -2.27
CA HIS A 98 -10.22 -5.78 -1.96
C HIS A 98 -10.01 -4.33 -1.52
N TYR A 99 -10.83 -3.41 -2.01
CA TYR A 99 -10.52 -1.98 -1.95
C TYR A 99 -11.62 -1.11 -1.31
N SER A 100 -12.86 -1.61 -1.18
CA SER A 100 -13.94 -0.80 -0.60
C SER A 100 -13.91 -0.84 0.93
N VAL A 101 -13.73 0.33 1.54
CA VAL A 101 -13.82 0.52 3.00
C VAL A 101 -15.29 0.53 3.48
N THR A 102 -16.22 0.76 2.56
CA THR A 102 -17.65 0.83 2.85
C THR A 102 -18.25 -0.58 2.92
N PRO A 103 -18.86 -0.98 4.05
CA PRO A 103 -19.39 -2.32 4.21
C PRO A 103 -20.53 -2.62 3.23
N PRO A 104 -20.83 -3.90 2.97
CA PRO A 104 -21.96 -4.26 2.12
C PRO A 104 -23.27 -3.68 2.67
N PRO A 105 -24.21 -3.28 1.79
CA PRO A 105 -25.51 -2.79 2.23
C PRO A 105 -26.21 -3.85 3.08
N GLY A 106 -26.81 -3.42 4.20
CA GLY A 106 -27.47 -4.31 5.16
C GLY A 106 -26.57 -4.90 6.25
N ILE A 107 -25.25 -4.70 6.18
CA ILE A 107 -24.31 -5.13 7.23
C ILE A 107 -23.93 -3.92 8.10
N THR A 108 -24.50 -3.85 9.29
CA THR A 108 -24.02 -2.93 10.32
C THR A 108 -22.73 -3.49 10.89
N VAL A 109 -21.59 -2.98 10.39
CA VAL A 109 -20.32 -3.26 11.05
C VAL A 109 -20.36 -2.54 12.39
N SER A 110 -20.60 -3.31 13.46
CA SER A 110 -20.30 -2.86 14.82
C SER A 110 -18.79 -2.66 14.86
N ARG A 111 -18.34 -1.44 14.51
CA ARG A 111 -16.98 -1.02 14.77
C ARG A 111 -16.85 -1.19 16.26
N LYS A 112 -16.07 -2.20 16.70
CA LYS A 112 -15.67 -2.32 18.10
C LYS A 112 -15.29 -0.89 18.52
N PRO A 113 -15.88 -0.34 19.59
CA PRO A 113 -15.53 1.00 20.02
C PRO A 113 -14.02 1.03 20.02
N LYS A 114 -13.43 2.05 19.37
CA LYS A 114 -11.98 2.29 19.46
C LYS A 114 -11.69 2.07 20.92
N ASN A 115 -11.00 0.98 21.26
CA ASN A 115 -10.50 0.84 22.61
C ASN A 115 -9.75 2.14 22.77
N GLU A 116 -10.23 3.00 23.65
CA GLU A 116 -9.45 4.10 24.16
C GLU A 116 -8.27 3.37 24.77
N GLN A 117 -7.26 3.11 23.95
CA GLN A 117 -5.95 2.80 24.42
C GLN A 117 -5.66 4.02 25.25
N HIS A 118 -5.90 3.87 26.56
CA HIS A 118 -5.31 4.69 27.56
C HIS A 118 -3.92 4.94 27.01
N ARG A 119 -3.67 6.20 26.64
CA ARG A 119 -2.32 6.71 26.47
C ARG A 119 -1.71 6.57 27.86
N GLN A 120 -1.37 5.34 28.24
CA GLN A 120 -0.37 5.11 29.22
C GLN A 120 0.82 5.80 28.58
N ASN A 121 1.12 6.98 29.10
CA ASN A 121 2.41 7.60 28.91
C ASN A 121 3.39 6.46 29.17
N ILE A 122 3.94 5.89 28.10
CA ILE A 122 5.02 4.94 28.20
C ILE A 122 6.17 5.82 28.67
N ILE A 123 6.21 6.05 29.98
CA ILE A 123 7.42 6.38 30.68
C ILE A 123 8.24 5.12 30.46
N CYS A 124 9.05 5.15 29.40
CA CYS A 124 10.14 4.21 29.18
C CYS A 124 11.07 4.37 30.38
N LYS A 125 10.70 3.75 31.51
CA LYS A 125 11.62 3.49 32.60
C LYS A 125 12.73 2.68 31.95
N HIS A 126 13.94 3.19 32.05
CA HIS A 126 15.19 2.62 31.53
C HIS A 126 15.28 1.11 31.80
N LEU A 127 14.66 0.31 30.94
CA LEU A 127 14.96 -1.09 30.79
C LEU A 127 16.36 -1.08 30.20
N LYS A 128 17.37 -1.39 31.02
CA LYS A 128 18.70 -1.76 30.53
C LYS A 128 18.52 -3.06 29.76
N PRO A 129 18.60 -3.06 28.43
CA PRO A 129 18.27 -4.25 27.68
C PRO A 129 19.50 -5.15 27.70
N ASN A 130 19.31 -6.40 28.07
CA ASN A 130 20.33 -7.43 27.91
C ASN A 130 20.43 -7.76 26.40
N TYR A 131 21.24 -6.98 25.70
CA TYR A 131 21.51 -7.11 24.26
C TYR A 131 22.50 -8.25 23.99
N SER A 132 22.09 -9.51 24.15
CA SER A 132 22.96 -10.67 23.87
C SER A 132 22.72 -11.31 22.49
N LYS A 133 21.67 -10.92 21.76
CA LYS A 133 21.46 -11.34 20.38
C LYS A 133 21.15 -10.13 19.52
N SER A 134 21.76 -10.09 18.34
CA SER A 134 21.58 -9.12 17.25
C SER A 134 20.09 -8.97 16.89
N MET A 135 19.32 -8.25 17.69
CA MET A 135 17.96 -7.85 17.35
C MET A 135 18.02 -6.90 16.17
N HIS A 136 17.16 -7.17 15.18
CA HIS A 136 17.08 -6.34 14.00
C HIS A 136 16.47 -4.99 14.43
N VAL A 137 17.03 -3.86 13.96
CA VAL A 137 16.56 -2.51 14.35
C VAL A 137 15.06 -2.31 14.08
N ALA A 138 14.51 -3.05 13.11
CA ALA A 138 13.08 -3.09 12.82
C ALA A 138 12.21 -3.60 13.99
N ASP A 139 12.75 -4.45 14.86
CA ASP A 139 12.00 -5.07 15.97
C ASP A 139 11.83 -4.09 17.15
N ILE A 140 12.75 -3.13 17.29
CA ILE A 140 12.82 -2.20 18.42
C ILE A 140 11.91 -0.97 18.18
N ARG A 141 11.48 -0.73 16.94
CA ARG A 141 10.63 0.42 16.53
C ARG A 141 11.16 1.79 17.00
N CYS A 142 12.45 1.89 17.31
CA CYS A 142 13.10 3.14 17.71
C CYS A 142 14.49 3.24 17.08
N ILE A 143 15.02 4.47 17.03
CA ILE A 143 16.43 4.69 16.64
C ILE A 143 17.31 4.10 17.75
N PRO A 144 18.28 3.23 17.44
CA PRO A 144 19.13 2.61 18.45
C PRO A 144 19.98 3.65 19.18
N ALA A 145 20.21 3.42 20.47
CA ALA A 145 21.15 4.22 21.25
C ALA A 145 22.57 4.12 20.67
N ILE A 146 23.40 5.15 20.92
CA ILE A 146 24.75 5.27 20.33
C ILE A 146 25.60 4.01 20.61
N GLY A 147 25.56 3.46 21.82
CA GLY A 147 26.31 2.23 22.17
C GLY A 147 25.93 1.03 21.28
N ASN A 148 24.64 0.84 21.02
CA ASN A 148 24.15 -0.23 20.16
C ASN A 148 24.51 0.03 18.70
N LEU A 149 24.46 1.30 18.26
CA LEU A 149 24.87 1.68 16.91
C LEU A 149 26.36 1.36 16.68
N THR A 150 27.21 1.61 17.68
CA THR A 150 28.63 1.22 17.62
C THR A 150 28.81 -0.29 17.46
N GLU A 151 28.05 -1.11 18.20
CA GLU A 151 28.09 -2.56 18.03
C GLU A 151 27.58 -3.03 16.66
N ILE A 152 26.52 -2.40 16.15
CA ILE A 152 26.00 -2.69 14.80
C ILE A 152 27.07 -2.38 13.75
N ILE A 153 27.74 -1.23 13.84
CA ILE A 153 28.81 -0.85 12.91
C ILE A 153 29.97 -1.84 12.99
N LYS A 154 30.41 -2.22 14.20
CA LYS A 154 31.44 -3.26 14.41
C LYS A 154 31.07 -4.58 13.74
N ASN A 155 29.82 -5.00 13.89
CA ASN A 155 29.31 -6.23 13.29
C ASN A 155 29.21 -6.17 11.76
N ILE A 156 28.94 -5.00 11.18
CA ILE A 156 28.94 -4.82 9.72
C ILE A 156 30.37 -4.88 9.19
N LEU A 157 31.31 -4.18 9.84
CA LEU A 157 32.71 -4.15 9.41
C LEU A 157 33.37 -5.52 9.53
N SER A 158 33.09 -6.28 10.59
CA SER A 158 33.64 -7.63 10.77
C SER A 158 33.17 -8.60 9.68
N LYS A 159 31.93 -8.44 9.17
CA LYS A 159 31.39 -9.22 8.04
C LYS A 159 31.97 -8.82 6.69
N ALA A 160 32.36 -7.55 6.52
CA ALA A 160 32.91 -7.03 5.28
C ALA A 160 34.37 -7.46 4.99
N LYS A 161 34.93 -8.42 5.74
CA LYS A 161 36.33 -8.89 5.68
C LYS A 161 37.40 -7.82 5.96
N ASN A 162 36.99 -6.61 6.34
CA ASN A 162 37.89 -5.51 6.70
C ASN A 162 38.15 -5.53 8.22
N LYS A 163 38.98 -6.48 8.67
CA LYS A 163 39.22 -6.72 10.10
C LYS A 163 40.07 -5.63 10.78
N ASP A 164 40.79 -4.82 10.00
CA ASP A 164 41.75 -3.84 10.52
C ASP A 164 41.19 -2.42 10.62
N LEU A 165 39.91 -2.22 10.28
CA LEU A 165 39.26 -0.91 10.33
C LEU A 165 38.87 -0.57 11.78
N ILE A 166 39.66 0.31 12.40
CA ILE A 166 39.38 0.87 13.71
C ILE A 166 38.28 1.92 13.57
N ILE A 167 37.17 1.74 14.27
CA ILE A 167 36.08 2.72 14.29
C ILE A 167 36.49 3.87 15.22
N ASP A 168 36.56 5.07 14.67
CA ASP A 168 36.68 6.30 15.46
C ASP A 168 35.51 6.40 16.46
N PRO A 169 35.76 6.59 17.76
CA PRO A 169 34.71 6.77 18.77
C PRO A 169 33.70 7.86 18.41
N ASN A 170 34.09 8.91 17.67
CA ASN A 170 33.19 9.98 17.24
C ASN A 170 32.31 9.61 16.04
N CYS A 171 32.70 8.60 15.26
CA CYS A 171 31.98 8.18 14.06
C CYS A 171 30.55 7.72 14.39
N SER A 172 30.39 6.97 15.48
CA SER A 172 29.05 6.50 15.90
C SER A 172 28.13 7.66 16.26
N ASN A 173 28.66 8.70 16.91
CA ASN A 173 27.91 9.90 17.24
C ASN A 173 27.52 10.70 15.99
N LEU A 174 28.45 10.85 15.04
CA LEU A 174 28.19 11.53 13.78
C LEU A 174 27.12 10.82 12.96
N ILE A 175 27.19 9.48 12.84
CA ILE A 175 26.18 8.68 12.16
C ILE A 175 24.83 8.83 12.85
N TYR A 176 24.79 8.78 14.18
CA TYR A 176 23.56 8.97 14.96
C TYR A 176 22.92 10.33 14.68
N GLN A 177 23.71 11.42 14.73
CA GLN A 177 23.22 12.77 14.44
C GLN A 177 22.69 12.89 13.01
N LYS A 178 23.41 12.34 12.03
CA LYS A 178 22.97 12.34 10.62
C LYS A 178 21.70 11.53 10.42
N LEU A 179 21.56 10.40 11.11
CA LEU A 179 20.35 9.57 11.06
C LEU A 179 19.14 10.31 11.66
N VAL A 180 19.30 10.94 12.83
CA VAL A 180 18.24 11.75 13.45
C VAL A 180 17.85 12.92 12.54
N ALA A 181 18.83 13.63 11.99
CA ALA A 181 18.58 14.74 11.06
C ALA A 181 17.85 14.25 9.80
N TYR A 182 18.25 13.11 9.26
CA TYR A 182 17.62 12.49 8.10
C TYR A 182 16.15 12.12 8.35
N VAL A 183 15.86 11.41 9.45
CA VAL A 183 14.48 11.06 9.84
C VAL A 183 13.65 12.31 10.09
N THR A 184 14.21 13.30 10.79
CA THR A 184 13.52 14.58 11.05
C THR A 184 13.17 15.32 9.76
N ASN A 185 14.08 15.31 8.78
CA ASN A 185 13.85 15.94 7.48
C ASN A 185 12.70 15.26 6.72
N ILE A 186 12.65 13.92 6.72
CA ILE A 186 11.55 13.15 6.13
C ILE A 186 10.22 13.53 6.79
N LEU A 187 10.17 13.56 8.12
CA LEU A 187 8.95 13.90 8.86
C LEU A 187 8.49 15.33 8.58
N LYS A 188 9.41 16.31 8.54
CA LYS A 188 9.09 17.70 8.19
C LYS A 188 8.50 17.81 6.79
N LYS A 189 9.06 17.09 5.81
CA LYS A 189 8.53 17.05 4.44
C LYS A 189 7.15 16.40 4.41
N ALA A 190 6.95 15.29 5.12
CA ALA A 190 5.64 14.62 5.20
C ALA A 190 4.57 15.52 5.84
N ILE A 191 4.92 16.26 6.90
CA ILE A 191 4.04 17.28 7.49
C ILE A 191 3.73 18.37 6.46
N SER A 192 4.71 18.87 5.72
CA SER A 192 4.49 19.94 4.73
C SER A 192 3.52 19.53 3.62
N LEU A 193 3.45 18.25 3.27
CA LEU A 193 2.47 17.70 2.35
C LEU A 193 1.05 17.69 2.96
N SER A 194 0.95 17.53 4.28
CA SER A 194 -0.32 17.46 5.02
C SER A 194 -0.92 18.82 5.35
N VAL A 195 -0.08 19.85 5.58
CA VAL A 195 -0.51 21.19 6.05
C VAL A 195 -1.54 21.86 5.11
N ARG A 196 -1.63 21.45 3.84
CA ARG A 196 -2.59 22.02 2.88
C ARG A 196 -4.05 21.76 3.25
N ASP A 197 -4.33 20.69 4.00
CA ASP A 197 -5.70 20.24 4.31
C ASP A 197 -6.14 20.56 5.76
N PHE A 198 -5.24 21.03 6.63
CA PHE A 198 -5.52 21.26 8.05
C PHE A 198 -5.32 22.72 8.47
N LYS A 199 -6.26 23.25 9.27
CA LYS A 199 -6.16 24.61 9.83
C LYS A 199 -5.21 24.73 11.03
N LYS A 200 -4.77 23.61 11.62
CA LYS A 200 -3.89 23.56 12.80
C LYS A 200 -2.88 22.40 12.70
N TYR A 201 -1.66 22.62 13.18
CA TYR A 201 -0.58 21.62 13.15
C TYR A 201 -0.80 20.42 14.09
N GLU A 202 -1.60 20.61 15.15
CA GLU A 202 -1.86 19.60 16.19
C GLU A 202 -2.74 18.45 15.69
N ASP A 203 -3.46 18.65 14.57
CA ASP A 203 -4.36 17.66 13.98
C ASP A 203 -3.71 16.85 12.85
N ILE A 204 -2.44 17.14 12.53
CA ILE A 204 -1.73 16.49 11.41
C ILE A 204 -1.29 15.10 11.83
N ASN A 205 -1.99 14.09 11.29
CA ASN A 205 -1.57 12.71 11.36
C ASN A 205 -0.76 12.36 10.11
N ILE A 206 0.52 12.00 10.30
CA ILE A 206 1.38 11.54 9.20
C ILE A 206 1.02 10.09 8.87
N THR A 207 0.61 9.85 7.63
CA THR A 207 0.29 8.50 7.17
C THR A 207 1.50 7.81 6.52
N PRO A 208 1.55 6.46 6.49
CA PRO A 208 2.63 5.72 5.82
C PRO A 208 2.80 6.08 4.34
N GLU A 209 1.71 6.42 3.65
CA GLU A 209 1.71 6.80 2.24
C GLU A 209 2.44 8.13 2.03
N GLN A 210 2.27 9.08 2.95
CA GLN A 210 2.96 10.37 2.92
C GLN A 210 4.46 10.21 3.14
N ILE A 211 4.86 9.34 4.06
CA ILE A 211 6.28 8.99 4.27
C ILE A 211 6.85 8.32 3.01
N SER A 212 6.10 7.38 2.43
CA SER A 212 6.53 6.66 1.22
C SER A 212 6.70 7.61 0.03
N HIS A 213 5.78 8.56 -0.13
CA HIS A 213 5.86 9.59 -1.15
C HIS A 213 7.12 10.45 -0.99
N VAL A 214 7.43 10.91 0.22
CA VAL A 214 8.66 11.67 0.49
C VAL A 214 9.90 10.85 0.14
N LEU A 215 9.93 9.56 0.51
CA LEU A 215 11.08 8.69 0.26
C LEU A 215 11.35 8.44 -1.22
N ILE A 216 10.30 8.36 -2.05
CA ILE A 216 10.38 8.08 -3.49
C ILE A 216 10.68 9.36 -4.28
N ASN A 217 10.03 10.47 -3.94
CA ASN A 217 10.05 11.68 -4.76
C ASN A 217 11.09 12.71 -4.33
N ASP A 218 11.77 12.51 -3.21
CA ASP A 218 12.87 13.37 -2.79
C ASP A 218 14.22 12.81 -3.26
N GLU A 219 14.86 13.55 -4.16
CA GLU A 219 16.10 13.15 -4.84
C GLU A 219 17.26 12.83 -3.88
N ILE A 220 17.22 13.41 -2.67
CA ILE A 220 18.22 13.17 -1.62
C ILE A 220 17.92 11.87 -0.87
N THR A 221 16.66 11.55 -0.59
CA THR A 221 16.29 10.34 0.16
C THR A 221 16.33 9.09 -0.71
N GLU A 222 15.99 9.21 -2.00
CA GLU A 222 16.01 8.11 -2.96
C GLU A 222 17.42 7.50 -3.08
N LYS A 223 18.46 8.35 -3.00
CA LYS A 223 19.87 7.94 -3.09
C LYS A 223 20.37 7.19 -1.85
N VAL A 224 19.70 7.35 -0.70
CA VAL A 224 20.13 6.77 0.59
C VAL A 224 19.50 5.40 0.83
N ILE A 225 18.26 5.19 0.37
CA ILE A 225 17.53 3.94 0.60
C ILE A 225 17.46 3.12 -0.68
N SER A 226 17.97 1.88 -0.62
CA SER A 226 17.85 0.96 -1.75
C SER A 226 16.40 0.74 -2.16
N PRO A 227 16.09 0.70 -3.48
CA PRO A 227 14.75 0.34 -3.98
C PRO A 227 14.21 -0.98 -3.42
N ARG A 228 15.10 -1.94 -3.12
CA ARG A 228 14.74 -3.23 -2.52
C ARG A 228 14.21 -3.10 -1.10
N VAL A 229 14.72 -2.12 -0.34
CA VAL A 229 14.25 -1.82 1.02
C VAL A 229 12.89 -1.15 0.94
N LEU A 230 12.70 -0.17 0.05
CA LEU A 230 11.41 0.48 -0.18
C LEU A 230 10.32 -0.52 -0.58
N ALA A 231 10.62 -1.44 -1.50
CA ALA A 231 9.70 -2.49 -1.94
C ALA A 231 9.26 -3.43 -0.81
N LYS A 232 10.14 -3.70 0.17
CA LYS A 232 9.78 -4.54 1.32
C LYS A 232 8.77 -3.87 2.23
N PHE A 233 8.86 -2.55 2.38
CA PHE A 233 7.94 -1.79 3.22
C PHE A 233 6.61 -1.47 2.52
N SER A 234 6.60 -1.28 1.20
CA SER A 234 5.36 -1.12 0.44
C SER A 234 4.49 -2.37 0.47
N MET A 235 5.09 -3.57 0.52
CA MET A 235 4.35 -4.82 0.68
C MET A 235 3.80 -5.04 2.10
N ILE A 236 4.46 -4.54 3.14
CA ILE A 236 4.01 -4.70 4.54
C ILE A 236 2.81 -3.81 4.86
N SER A 237 2.71 -2.62 4.25
CA SER A 237 1.50 -1.79 4.30
C SER A 237 0.27 -2.51 3.75
N ASN A 238 0.43 -3.43 2.79
CA ASN A 238 -0.67 -4.23 2.25
C ASN A 238 -1.06 -5.44 3.13
N PHE A 239 -0.23 -5.80 4.11
CA PHE A 239 -0.47 -6.97 4.99
C PHE A 239 -0.96 -6.61 6.40
N ARG A 240 -0.84 -5.34 6.84
CA ARG A 240 -1.23 -4.92 8.20
C ARG A 240 -2.71 -4.56 8.37
N GLU A 241 -3.53 -4.72 7.35
CA GLU A 241 -5.00 -4.58 7.46
C GLU A 241 -5.73 -5.93 7.62
N LEU A 242 -4.99 -7.04 7.81
CA LEU A 242 -5.56 -8.39 7.91
C LEU A 242 -5.56 -9.01 9.33
N ASP A 243 -5.20 -8.26 10.38
CA ASP A 243 -5.29 -8.71 11.80
C ASP A 243 -6.21 -7.79 12.64
#